data_AF-A0A7S1BQL5-F1
#
_entry.id   AF-A0A7S1BQL5-F1
#
_cell.length_a   1.000
_cell.length_b   1.000
_cell.length_c   1.000
_cell.angle_alpha   90.00
_cell.angle_beta   90.00
_cell.angle_gamma   90.00
#
_symmetry.space_group_name_H-M   'P 1'
#
loop_
_entity.id
_entity.type
_entity.pdbx_description
1 polymer ?
#
loop_
_entity_poly.entity_id
_entity_poly.type
_entity_poly.pdbx_seq_one_letter_code
_entity_poly.pdbx_strand_id
1 'polypeptide(L)'
;TSKKNSSSKKSSPKKSSKKPPAAATPAVSYQGVYSDPKHPRGYRILTGDASKGTMRLRDEPAGELYTIPLKIRTDRKTGATSLLIDFRVKGGPKDAAGTLGSDGRTLTFPDGNVWKKQEGPAGGWRGGFGFQKFRLIQKG
;
A
#
# COMPACT_ATOMS: atom_id res chain seq x y z
N THR A 1 -32.68 27.09 -33.26
CA THR A 1 -31.61 27.38 -32.28
C THR A 1 -32.22 27.50 -30.88
N SER A 2 -31.45 27.05 -29.89
CA SER A 2 -31.58 27.28 -28.44
C SER A 2 -32.75 26.73 -27.61
N LYS A 3 -32.38 25.63 -26.93
CA LYS A 3 -32.76 25.16 -25.58
C LYS A 3 -33.38 26.20 -24.64
N LYS A 4 -34.51 25.82 -24.02
CA LYS A 4 -34.92 26.27 -22.69
C LYS A 4 -34.35 25.29 -21.65
N ASN A 5 -33.67 25.79 -20.63
CA ASN A 5 -33.59 25.12 -19.33
C ASN A 5 -33.67 26.18 -18.24
N SER A 6 -34.64 25.99 -17.34
CA SER A 6 -35.06 26.94 -16.32
C SER A 6 -34.15 26.91 -15.08
N SER A 7 -33.83 28.10 -14.57
CA SER A 7 -33.85 28.56 -13.17
C SER A 7 -33.65 27.49 -12.06
N SER A 8 -32.71 27.64 -11.12
CA SER A 8 -32.89 28.61 -10.03
C SER A 8 -31.60 28.97 -9.26
N LYS A 9 -31.73 30.08 -8.53
CA LYS A 9 -30.75 30.92 -7.82
C LYS A 9 -30.24 30.35 -6.49
N LYS A 10 -28.94 30.63 -6.23
CA LYS A 10 -28.38 31.34 -5.05
C LYS A 10 -28.56 30.71 -3.65
N SER A 11 -27.44 30.34 -3.02
CA SER A 11 -27.02 30.87 -1.70
C SER A 11 -25.74 30.20 -1.17
N SER A 12 -24.68 30.99 -1.01
CA SER A 12 -23.64 30.71 -0.01
C SER A 12 -24.20 30.99 1.39
N PRO A 13 -23.78 30.23 2.42
CA PRO A 13 -23.52 30.83 3.72
C PRO A 13 -22.09 30.59 4.19
N LYS A 14 -21.60 31.60 4.92
CA LYS A 14 -20.27 31.76 5.51
C LYS A 14 -19.97 30.71 6.60
N LYS A 15 -18.67 30.38 6.71
CA LYS A 15 -17.89 30.00 7.91
C LYS A 15 -18.69 29.49 9.13
N SER A 16 -18.55 28.19 9.42
CA SER A 16 -18.18 27.77 10.77
C SER A 16 -16.83 27.07 10.68
N SER A 17 -15.79 27.79 11.12
CA SER A 17 -14.46 27.25 11.36
C SER A 17 -14.53 26.34 12.58
N LYS A 18 -14.98 25.10 12.39
CA LYS A 18 -14.57 24.02 13.29
C LYS A 18 -13.11 23.74 12.97
N LYS A 19 -12.22 24.27 13.82
CA LYS A 19 -10.81 23.89 13.93
C LYS A 19 -10.71 22.39 13.62
N PRO A 20 -10.02 21.95 12.55
CA PRO A 20 -9.80 20.53 12.38
C PRO A 20 -9.17 20.03 13.68
N PRO A 21 -9.69 18.95 14.31
CA PRO A 21 -8.95 18.33 15.39
C PRO A 21 -7.54 18.10 14.85
N ALA A 22 -6.55 18.60 15.59
CA ALA A 22 -5.15 18.55 15.22
C ALA A 22 -4.88 17.19 14.56
N ALA A 23 -4.53 17.22 13.27
CA ALA A 23 -4.37 16.03 12.47
C ALA A 23 -3.48 15.06 13.24
N ALA A 24 -4.06 13.98 13.76
CA ALA A 24 -3.28 12.87 14.24
C ALA A 24 -2.45 12.45 13.02
N THR A 25 -1.13 12.64 13.11
CA THR A 25 -0.17 12.14 12.13
C THR A 25 -0.61 10.72 11.77
N PRO A 26 -0.96 10.43 10.51
CA PRO A 26 -1.35 9.08 10.15
C PRO A 26 -0.18 8.20 10.55
N ALA A 27 -0.43 7.23 11.43
CA ALA A 27 0.59 6.27 11.81
C ALA A 27 1.19 5.71 10.51
N VAL A 28 2.47 5.95 10.29
CA VAL A 28 3.17 5.61 9.07
C VAL A 28 3.12 4.09 8.91
N SER A 29 2.19 3.62 8.08
CA SER A 29 1.93 2.19 7.89
C SER A 29 2.53 1.73 6.57
N TYR A 30 3.41 0.73 6.66
CA TYR A 30 3.98 0.06 5.49
C TYR A 30 2.95 -0.74 4.70
N GLN A 31 1.76 -1.00 5.25
CA GLN A 31 0.76 -1.84 4.60
C GLN A 31 0.22 -1.19 3.33
N GLY A 32 0.12 -1.94 2.24
CA GLY A 32 -0.41 -1.46 0.98
C GLY A 32 0.13 -2.19 -0.24
N VAL A 33 -0.19 -1.65 -1.42
CA VAL A 33 0.28 -2.17 -2.71
C VAL A 33 1.49 -1.38 -3.16
N TYR A 34 2.54 -2.06 -3.59
CA TYR A 34 3.79 -1.47 -4.04
C TYR A 34 4.11 -1.90 -5.47
N SER A 35 4.64 -0.95 -6.24
CA SER A 35 5.24 -1.16 -7.56
C SER A 35 6.74 -1.40 -7.40
N ASP A 36 7.23 -2.43 -8.06
CA ASP A 36 8.64 -2.84 -8.09
C ASP A 36 9.22 -2.56 -9.48
N PRO A 37 10.19 -1.63 -9.63
CA PRO A 37 10.78 -1.29 -10.92
C PRO A 37 11.41 -2.48 -11.66
N LYS A 38 11.92 -3.49 -10.93
CA LYS A 38 12.47 -4.71 -11.53
C LYS A 38 11.39 -5.65 -12.08
N HIS A 39 10.14 -5.45 -11.68
CA HIS A 39 8.98 -6.25 -12.08
C HIS A 39 7.78 -5.32 -12.41
N PRO A 40 7.86 -4.57 -13.52
CA PRO A 40 6.92 -3.49 -13.83
C PRO A 40 5.49 -3.97 -14.09
N ARG A 41 5.31 -5.25 -14.47
CA ARG A 41 3.99 -5.87 -14.67
C ARG A 41 3.50 -6.65 -13.45
N GLY A 42 4.30 -6.68 -12.38
CA GLY A 42 4.02 -7.38 -11.15
C GLY A 42 3.38 -6.48 -10.09
N TYR A 43 2.97 -7.08 -8.97
CA TYR A 43 2.47 -6.36 -7.80
C TYR A 43 3.02 -6.94 -6.51
N ARG A 44 3.15 -6.10 -5.47
CA ARG A 44 3.60 -6.45 -4.11
C ARG A 44 2.52 -5.95 -3.15
N ILE A 45 1.84 -6.85 -2.46
CA ILE A 45 0.81 -6.49 -1.48
C ILE A 45 1.35 -6.84 -0.10
N LEU A 46 1.63 -5.82 0.70
CA LEU A 46 2.14 -5.96 2.05
C LEU A 46 1.00 -5.75 3.05
N THR A 47 0.82 -6.71 3.96
CA THR A 47 -0.15 -6.64 5.05
C THR A 47 0.49 -7.11 6.36
N GLY A 48 -0.04 -6.68 7.50
CA GLY A 48 0.47 -7.11 8.80
C GLY A 48 0.25 -6.11 9.92
N ASP A 49 1.07 -6.21 10.96
CA ASP A 49 1.10 -5.34 12.15
C ASP A 49 2.48 -4.69 12.33
N ALA A 50 2.72 -4.02 13.46
CA ALA A 50 3.98 -3.31 13.74
C ALA A 50 5.20 -4.23 13.95
N SER A 51 5.02 -5.54 14.05
CA SER A 51 6.06 -6.52 14.37
C SER A 51 6.27 -7.57 13.28
N LYS A 52 5.20 -8.01 12.63
CA LYS A 52 5.21 -9.06 11.60
C LYS A 52 4.19 -8.76 10.51
N GLY A 53 4.42 -9.34 9.34
CA GLY A 53 3.51 -9.21 8.22
C GLY A 53 3.71 -10.31 7.20
N THR A 54 2.99 -10.16 6.11
CA THR A 54 3.04 -11.04 4.96
C THR A 54 3.03 -10.19 3.70
N MET A 55 3.83 -10.57 2.72
CA MET A 55 3.80 -10.03 1.38
C MET A 55 3.24 -11.08 0.43
N ARG A 56 2.18 -10.73 -0.29
CA ARG A 56 1.75 -11.47 -1.47
C ARG A 56 2.30 -10.79 -2.70
N LEU A 57 3.03 -11.51 -3.54
CA LEU A 57 3.64 -10.92 -4.74
C LEU A 57 3.52 -11.82 -5.96
N ARG A 58 3.48 -11.17 -7.12
CA ARG A 58 3.51 -11.82 -8.43
C ARG A 58 4.40 -11.00 -9.34
N ASP A 59 5.41 -11.61 -9.96
CA ASP A 59 6.37 -10.89 -10.81
C ASP A 59 5.82 -10.52 -12.18
N GLU A 60 4.94 -11.38 -12.71
CA GLU A 60 4.28 -11.19 -14.00
C GLU A 60 2.78 -11.51 -13.90
N PRO A 61 1.92 -10.95 -14.77
CA PRO A 61 0.48 -11.18 -14.74
C PRO A 61 0.05 -12.64 -14.91
N ALA A 62 0.91 -13.49 -15.48
CA ALA A 62 0.69 -14.93 -15.63
C ALA A 62 1.60 -15.77 -14.71
N GLY A 63 2.50 -15.15 -13.94
CA GLY A 63 3.49 -15.84 -13.11
C GLY A 63 2.92 -16.52 -11.86
N GLU A 64 3.78 -17.13 -11.07
CA GLU A 64 3.41 -17.75 -9.80
C GLU A 64 3.12 -16.70 -8.72
N LEU A 65 2.14 -16.99 -7.86
CA LEU A 65 1.81 -16.17 -6.71
C LEU A 65 2.57 -16.65 -5.49
N TYR A 66 3.45 -15.80 -4.95
CA TYR A 66 4.20 -16.11 -3.73
C TYR A 66 3.57 -15.43 -2.52
N THR A 67 3.65 -16.11 -1.38
CA THR A 67 3.31 -15.56 -0.06
C THR A 67 4.54 -15.64 0.82
N ILE A 68 5.11 -14.47 1.14
CA ILE A 68 6.40 -14.34 1.83
C ILE A 68 6.20 -13.68 3.19
N PRO A 69 6.70 -14.25 4.28
CA PRO A 69 6.64 -13.61 5.59
C PRO A 69 7.55 -12.37 5.66
N LEU A 70 7.11 -11.38 6.42
CA LEU A 70 7.83 -10.14 6.73
C LEU A 70 8.07 -10.06 8.23
N LYS A 71 9.26 -9.61 8.64
CA LYS A 71 9.52 -9.18 10.03
C LYS A 71 9.78 -7.69 10.04
N ILE A 72 9.12 -6.97 10.94
CA ILE A 72 9.24 -5.52 11.05
C ILE A 72 10.14 -5.21 12.24
N ARG A 73 11.16 -4.39 11.99
CA ARG A 73 12.06 -3.86 13.00
C ARG A 73 12.00 -2.36 12.97
N THR A 74 11.62 -1.76 14.09
CA THR A 74 11.70 -0.32 14.28
C THR A 74 12.86 -0.02 15.20
N ASP A 75 13.80 0.78 14.72
CA ASP A 75 14.89 1.31 15.53
C ASP A 75 14.33 2.35 16.50
N ARG A 76 14.51 2.14 17.80
CA ARG A 76 14.00 3.05 18.85
C ARG A 76 14.77 4.36 18.94
N LYS A 77 16.02 4.41 18.46
CA LYS A 77 16.86 5.61 18.49
C LYS A 77 16.53 6.54 17.33
N THR A 78 16.37 5.96 16.14
CA THR A 78 16.17 6.74 14.90
C THR A 78 14.70 6.81 14.47
N GLY A 79 13.85 5.93 14.99
CA GLY A 79 12.47 5.76 14.52
C GLY A 79 12.37 5.06 13.15
N ALA A 80 13.50 4.66 12.55
CA ALA A 80 13.53 4.05 11.24
C ALA A 80 12.89 2.67 11.27
N THR A 81 11.97 2.41 10.34
CA THR A 81 11.29 1.12 10.21
C THR A 81 11.89 0.33 9.05
N SER A 82 12.32 -0.89 9.33
CA SER A 82 12.88 -1.82 8.36
C SER A 82 12.04 -3.08 8.27
N LEU A 83 11.77 -3.52 7.05
CA LEU A 83 11.05 -4.74 6.72
C LEU A 83 12.07 -5.78 6.27
N LEU A 84 12.21 -6.86 7.02
CA LEU A 84 13.03 -8.01 6.65
C LEU A 84 12.16 -9.01 5.90
N ILE A 85 12.51 -9.24 4.64
CA ILE A 85 11.75 -10.06 3.70
C ILE A 85 12.53 -11.34 3.38
N ASP A 86 11.84 -12.49 3.45
CA ASP A 86 12.43 -13.81 3.19
C ASP A 86 12.18 -14.30 1.76
N PHE A 87 13.08 -13.98 0.84
CA PHE A 87 12.96 -14.36 -0.56
C PHE A 87 13.43 -15.79 -0.86
N ARG A 88 13.68 -16.65 0.14
CA ARG A 88 14.17 -18.03 -0.09
C ARG A 88 13.29 -18.85 -1.01
N VAL A 89 11.96 -18.63 -0.96
CA VAL A 89 11.00 -19.31 -1.84
C VAL A 89 11.21 -18.99 -3.34
N LYS A 90 11.87 -17.87 -3.64
CA LYS A 90 12.26 -17.44 -5.00
C LYS A 90 13.75 -17.67 -5.29
N GLY A 91 14.47 -18.36 -4.42
CA GLY A 91 15.93 -18.51 -4.50
C GLY A 91 16.73 -17.28 -4.04
N GLY A 92 16.09 -16.31 -3.39
CA GLY A 92 16.72 -15.09 -2.89
C GLY A 92 17.21 -15.18 -1.44
N PRO A 93 17.78 -14.08 -0.90
CA PRO A 93 18.25 -14.03 0.48
C PRO A 93 17.10 -14.09 1.49
N LYS A 94 17.38 -14.63 2.67
CA LYS A 94 16.43 -14.79 3.78
C LYS A 94 16.04 -13.47 4.46
N ASP A 95 16.92 -12.48 4.40
CA ASP A 95 16.84 -11.29 5.24
C ASP A 95 17.04 -10.02 4.40
N ALA A 96 16.31 -9.91 3.28
CA ALA A 96 16.34 -8.69 2.47
C ALA A 96 15.73 -7.53 3.27
N ALA A 97 16.55 -6.57 3.66
CA ALA A 97 16.13 -5.41 4.45
C ALA A 97 15.63 -4.29 3.54
N GLY A 98 14.34 -4.00 3.57
CA GLY A 98 13.74 -2.81 2.97
C GLY A 98 13.52 -1.73 4.03
N THR A 99 14.10 -0.55 3.87
CA THR A 99 13.90 0.60 4.77
C THR A 99 12.69 1.40 4.33
N LEU A 100 11.73 1.58 5.22
CA LEU A 100 10.56 2.41 4.98
C LEU A 100 10.94 3.89 5.10
N GLY A 101 10.64 4.65 4.05
CA GLY A 101 10.78 6.09 4.05
C GLY A 101 9.90 6.75 5.11
N SER A 102 10.31 7.92 5.57
CA SER A 102 9.53 8.74 6.52
C SER A 102 8.14 9.12 5.97
N ASP A 103 7.96 9.07 4.65
CA ASP A 103 6.71 9.28 3.94
C ASP A 103 5.71 8.11 4.05
N GLY A 104 6.16 6.92 4.51
CA GLY A 104 5.35 5.70 4.55
C GLY A 104 4.98 5.13 3.19
N ARG A 105 5.60 5.63 2.12
CA ARG A 105 5.25 5.31 0.73
C ARG A 105 6.42 4.73 -0.05
N THR A 106 7.63 4.88 0.44
CA THR A 106 8.82 4.41 -0.27
C THR A 106 9.49 3.30 0.53
N LEU A 107 9.86 2.19 -0.12
CA LEU A 107 10.63 1.11 0.49
C LEU A 107 11.93 0.95 -0.29
N THR A 108 13.06 1.27 0.34
CA THR A 108 14.38 1.26 -0.30
C THR A 108 15.16 0.02 0.15
N PHE A 109 15.73 -0.69 -0.81
CA PHE A 109 16.56 -1.88 -0.57
C PHE A 109 18.04 -1.57 -0.81
N PRO A 110 18.96 -2.33 -0.17
CA PRO A 110 20.41 -2.12 -0.31
C PRO A 110 20.94 -2.43 -1.72
N ASP A 111 20.18 -3.15 -2.54
CA ASP A 111 20.50 -3.46 -3.93
C ASP A 111 20.14 -2.34 -4.91
N GLY A 112 19.72 -1.17 -4.38
CA GLY A 112 19.26 -0.03 -5.17
C GLY A 112 17.83 -0.16 -5.69
N ASN A 113 17.11 -1.26 -5.40
CA ASN A 113 15.70 -1.37 -5.74
C ASN A 113 14.87 -0.47 -4.82
N VAL A 114 13.91 0.25 -5.39
CA VAL A 114 13.05 1.16 -4.64
C VAL A 114 11.61 0.90 -5.01
N TRP A 115 10.83 0.42 -4.05
CA TRP A 115 9.42 0.18 -4.26
C TRP A 115 8.61 1.40 -3.87
N LYS A 116 7.66 1.74 -4.73
CA LYS A 116 6.75 2.88 -4.51
C LYS A 116 5.36 2.37 -4.21
N LYS A 117 4.82 2.78 -3.07
CA LYS A 117 3.45 2.50 -2.67
C LYS A 117 2.51 3.18 -3.65
N GLN A 118 1.58 2.41 -4.21
CA GLN A 118 0.55 2.94 -5.08
C GLN A 118 -0.44 3.76 -4.24
N GLU A 119 -0.74 4.98 -4.71
CA GLU A 119 -1.78 5.80 -4.09
C GLU A 119 -3.15 5.20 -4.38
N GLY A 120 -3.71 4.49 -3.40
CA GLY A 120 -5.15 4.37 -3.28
C GLY A 120 -5.72 5.65 -2.64
N PRO A 121 -6.99 6.02 -2.88
CA PRO A 121 -7.58 7.18 -2.24
C PRO A 121 -7.37 7.12 -0.72
N ALA A 122 -6.74 8.16 -0.17
CA ALA A 122 -6.16 8.25 1.17
C ALA A 122 -7.18 8.25 2.34
N GLY A 123 -8.39 7.72 2.14
CA GLY A 123 -9.48 7.75 3.12
C GLY A 123 -10.35 6.49 3.19
N GLY A 124 -9.96 5.37 2.56
CA GLY A 124 -10.86 4.21 2.40
C GLY A 124 -10.19 2.85 2.52
N TRP A 125 -9.59 2.52 3.67
CA TRP A 125 -9.35 1.12 4.06
C TRP A 125 -10.35 0.66 5.15
N ARG A 126 -11.59 1.17 5.09
CA ARG A 126 -12.76 0.51 5.69
C ARG A 126 -13.65 0.05 4.54
N GLY A 127 -13.51 -1.22 4.15
CA GLY A 127 -14.39 -1.88 3.18
C GLY A 127 -13.89 -1.87 1.74
N GLY A 128 -13.48 -3.05 1.25
CA GLY A 128 -13.57 -3.35 -0.17
C GLY A 128 -12.37 -3.01 -1.05
N PHE A 129 -11.16 -3.46 -0.69
CA PHE A 129 -10.33 -4.01 -1.76
C PHE A 129 -10.99 -5.32 -2.14
N GLY A 130 -11.68 -5.30 -3.29
CA GLY A 130 -12.10 -6.50 -3.96
C GLY A 130 -10.88 -7.41 -4.06
N PHE A 131 -10.90 -8.49 -3.27
CA PHE A 131 -10.45 -9.75 -3.80
C PHE A 131 -11.04 -9.81 -5.20
N GLN A 132 -10.21 -9.73 -6.24
CA GLN A 132 -10.56 -10.42 -7.45
C GLN A 132 -10.82 -11.84 -6.96
N LYS A 133 -12.11 -12.18 -6.82
CA LYS A 133 -12.57 -13.50 -6.45
C LYS A 133 -11.83 -14.42 -7.40
N PHE A 134 -10.83 -15.15 -6.90
CA PHE A 134 -10.51 -16.42 -7.49
C PHE A 134 -11.77 -17.25 -7.26
N ARG A 135 -12.69 -17.20 -8.22
CA ARG A 135 -13.77 -18.16 -8.33
C ARG A 135 -13.05 -19.45 -8.66
N LEU A 136 -12.67 -20.18 -7.61
CA LEU A 136 -12.23 -21.56 -7.71
C LEU A 136 -13.45 -22.31 -8.28
N ILE A 137 -13.48 -22.49 -9.60
CA ILE A 137 -14.42 -23.42 -10.21
C ILE A 137 -13.88 -24.81 -9.84
N GLN A 138 -14.28 -25.33 -8.68
CA GLN A 138 -14.32 -26.77 -8.53
C GLN A 138 -15.55 -27.24 -9.28
N LYS A 139 -15.34 -27.63 -10.55
CA LYS A 139 -16.21 -28.57 -11.24
C LYS A 139 -15.84 -29.97 -10.74
N GLY A 140 -16.85 -30.72 -10.31
CA GLY A 140 -16.77 -32.10 -9.85
C GLY A 140 -18.06 -32.44 -9.15
#